data_AF-A2F9I3-F1
#
_entry.id   AF-A2F9I3-F1
#
_cell.length_a   1.000
_cell.length_b   1.000
_cell.length_c   1.000
_cell.angle_alpha   90.00
_cell.angle_beta   90.00
_cell.angle_gamma   90.00
#
_symmetry.space_group_name_H-M   'P 1'
#
loop_
_entity.id
_entity.type
_entity.pdbx_description
1 polymer ?
#
loop_
_entity_poly.entity_id
_entity_poly.type
_entity_poly.pdbx_seq_one_letter_code
_entity_poly.pdbx_strand_id
1 'polypeptide(L)'
;MSECLKYQKPDKYCMKYAIISYNIDFNTFLMNEYNIKIDLEYCGIHNNLDSFLVYYDQTNDIDRCFIYSTVFDISSICEYFLLHGANICEKYNKVEMLFILQRKITVWKLSNFSFLMVQISICRKKSK
;
A
#
# COMPACT_ATOMS: atom_id res chain seq x y z
N MET A 1 -7.49 4.51 -24.36
CA MET A 1 -8.45 4.18 -23.28
C MET A 1 -9.23 5.43 -22.83
N SER A 2 -9.74 6.26 -23.75
CA SER A 2 -10.41 7.54 -23.39
C SER A 2 -11.80 7.69 -24.00
N GLU A 3 -12.18 6.85 -24.97
CA GLU A 3 -13.44 7.01 -25.69
C GLU A 3 -14.66 6.65 -24.83
N CYS A 4 -14.59 5.58 -24.03
CA CYS A 4 -15.64 5.22 -23.07
C CYS A 4 -15.83 6.28 -21.97
N LEU A 5 -14.76 7.02 -21.63
CA LEU A 5 -14.76 8.04 -20.58
C LEU A 5 -15.51 9.31 -20.97
N LYS A 6 -15.87 9.47 -22.26
CA LYS A 6 -16.76 10.53 -22.72
C LYS A 6 -18.19 10.38 -22.19
N TYR A 7 -18.60 9.15 -21.85
CA TYR A 7 -19.96 8.83 -21.43
C TYR A 7 -20.04 8.31 -20.00
N GLN A 8 -18.98 7.67 -19.51
CA GLN A 8 -18.93 7.09 -18.16
C GLN A 8 -17.89 7.79 -17.31
N LYS A 9 -18.31 8.24 -16.12
CA LYS A 9 -17.38 8.79 -15.13
C LYS A 9 -16.72 7.63 -14.38
N PRO A 10 -15.37 7.54 -14.37
CA PRO A 10 -14.66 6.58 -13.55
C PRO A 10 -15.05 6.64 -12.09
N ASP A 11 -15.02 5.49 -11.44
CA ASP A 11 -15.25 5.35 -10.01
C ASP A 11 -14.15 4.50 -9.36
N LYS A 12 -14.34 4.16 -8.09
CA LYS A 12 -13.40 3.32 -7.33
C LYS A 12 -13.19 1.92 -7.93
N TYR A 13 -14.16 1.37 -8.67
CA TYR A 13 -13.99 0.07 -9.31
C TYR A 13 -13.06 0.20 -10.51
N CYS A 14 -13.12 1.30 -11.28
CA CYS A 14 -12.15 1.57 -12.33
C CYS A 14 -10.70 1.56 -11.80
N MET A 15 -10.46 2.18 -10.64
CA MET A 15 -9.13 2.16 -10.01
C MET A 15 -8.69 0.75 -9.63
N LYS A 16 -9.57 -0.07 -9.06
CA LYS A 16 -9.25 -1.47 -8.72
C LYS A 16 -8.84 -2.26 -9.96
N TYR A 17 -9.61 -2.16 -11.05
CA TYR A 17 -9.27 -2.85 -12.29
C TYR A 17 -7.99 -2.31 -12.93
N ALA A 18 -7.74 -1.00 -12.83
CA ALA A 18 -6.52 -0.38 -13.32
C ALA A 18 -5.27 -0.95 -12.59
N ILE A 19 -5.32 -1.08 -11.26
CA ILE A 19 -4.28 -1.76 -10.45
C ILE A 19 -4.13 -3.23 -10.87
N ILE A 20 -5.24 -3.97 -11.01
CA ILE A 20 -5.20 -5.39 -11.40
C ILE A 20 -4.57 -5.57 -12.78
N SER A 21 -4.82 -4.63 -13.70
CA SER A 21 -4.31 -4.68 -15.08
C SER A 21 -2.86 -4.24 -15.23
N TYR A 22 -2.19 -3.83 -14.14
CA TYR A 22 -0.81 -3.32 -14.18
C TYR A 22 -0.60 -2.12 -15.12
N ASN A 23 -1.65 -1.33 -15.34
CA ASN A 23 -1.59 -0.16 -16.22
C ASN A 23 -1.29 1.12 -15.41
N ILE A 24 0.00 1.40 -15.20
CA ILE A 24 0.47 2.56 -14.43
C ILE A 24 0.00 3.90 -15.02
N ASP A 25 0.00 4.03 -16.34
CA ASP A 25 -0.44 5.26 -17.01
C ASP A 25 -1.92 5.53 -16.69
N PHE A 26 -2.73 4.46 -16.68
CA PHE A 26 -4.14 4.57 -16.35
C PHE A 26 -4.39 4.84 -14.85
N ASN A 27 -3.59 4.25 -13.95
CA ASN A 27 -3.66 4.57 -12.52
C ASN A 27 -3.36 6.05 -12.26
N THR A 28 -2.29 6.54 -12.86
CA THR A 28 -1.85 7.95 -12.74
C THR A 28 -2.90 8.89 -13.31
N PHE A 29 -3.47 8.55 -14.47
CA PHE A 29 -4.56 9.29 -15.08
C PHE A 29 -5.81 9.35 -14.18
N LEU A 30 -6.25 8.22 -13.61
CA LEU A 30 -7.41 8.18 -12.72
C LEU A 30 -7.19 9.00 -11.45
N MET A 31 -5.98 9.00 -10.90
CA MET A 31 -5.66 9.76 -9.71
C MET A 31 -5.56 11.26 -9.99
N ASN A 32 -4.91 11.67 -11.08
CA ASN A 32 -4.73 13.09 -11.41
C ASN A 32 -6.01 13.75 -11.94
N GLU A 33 -6.68 13.12 -12.90
CA GLU A 33 -7.80 13.72 -13.61
C GLU A 33 -9.13 13.57 -12.86
N TYR A 34 -9.29 12.46 -12.12
CA TYR A 34 -10.54 12.15 -11.42
C TYR A 34 -10.41 12.15 -9.90
N ASN A 35 -9.22 12.42 -9.34
CA ASN A 35 -8.96 12.40 -7.89
C ASN A 35 -9.34 11.07 -7.22
N ILE A 36 -9.29 9.96 -7.97
CA ILE A 36 -9.58 8.64 -7.44
C ILE A 36 -8.28 8.11 -6.84
N LYS A 37 -8.25 7.93 -5.51
CA LYS A 37 -7.04 7.45 -4.83
C LYS A 37 -6.75 5.98 -5.18
N ILE A 38 -5.47 5.69 -5.38
CA ILE A 38 -4.97 4.31 -5.49
C ILE A 38 -5.21 3.59 -4.16
N ASP A 39 -5.71 2.36 -4.25
CA ASP A 39 -5.99 1.51 -3.11
C ASP A 39 -4.78 0.61 -2.81
N LEU A 40 -4.02 0.95 -1.77
CA LEU A 40 -2.79 0.25 -1.35
C LEU A 40 -3.03 -1.23 -1.03
N GLU A 41 -4.23 -1.59 -0.57
CA GLU A 41 -4.56 -2.97 -0.29
C GLU A 41 -4.58 -3.79 -1.58
N TYR A 42 -5.17 -3.25 -2.65
CA TYR A 42 -5.17 -3.91 -3.96
C TYR A 42 -3.77 -3.93 -4.57
N CYS A 43 -2.95 -2.89 -4.37
CA CYS A 43 -1.55 -2.93 -4.79
C CYS A 43 -0.81 -4.10 -4.16
N GLY A 44 -0.97 -4.30 -2.85
CA GLY A 44 -0.36 -5.41 -2.11
C GLY A 44 -0.90 -6.78 -2.53
N ILE A 45 -2.22 -6.95 -2.63
CA ILE A 45 -2.85 -8.24 -3.03
C ILE A 45 -2.38 -8.69 -4.40
N HIS A 46 -2.25 -7.74 -5.33
CA HIS A 46 -1.85 -8.03 -6.69
C HIS A 46 -0.36 -7.91 -6.91
N ASN A 47 0.47 -7.63 -5.89
CA ASN A 47 1.91 -7.35 -6.02
C ASN A 47 2.25 -6.27 -7.06
N ASN A 48 1.36 -5.30 -7.26
CA ASN A 48 1.58 -4.19 -8.18
C ASN A 48 2.38 -3.07 -7.50
N LEU A 49 3.71 -3.21 -7.53
CA LEU A 49 4.64 -2.27 -6.90
C LEU A 49 4.63 -0.91 -7.59
N ASP A 50 4.47 -0.86 -8.91
CA ASP A 50 4.46 0.39 -9.67
C ASP A 50 3.34 1.33 -9.22
N SER A 51 2.13 0.77 -9.03
CA SER A 51 0.98 1.55 -8.54
C SER A 51 1.15 1.99 -7.09
N PHE A 52 1.79 1.16 -6.28
CA PHE A 52 2.16 1.52 -4.91
C PHE A 52 3.14 2.70 -4.89
N LEU A 53 4.14 2.70 -5.79
CA LEU A 53 5.11 3.80 -5.89
C LEU A 53 4.47 5.09 -6.42
N VAL A 54 3.52 5.01 -7.37
CA VAL A 54 2.73 6.18 -7.79
C VAL A 54 1.93 6.76 -6.62
N TYR A 55 1.29 5.92 -5.80
CA TYR A 55 0.61 6.41 -4.60
C TYR A 55 1.58 7.14 -3.66
N TYR A 56 2.77 6.55 -3.43
CA TYR A 56 3.77 7.16 -2.56
C TYR A 56 4.25 8.50 -3.11
N ASP A 57 4.62 8.57 -4.39
CA ASP A 57 5.08 9.80 -5.05
C ASP A 57 4.05 10.94 -4.93
N GLN A 58 2.77 10.63 -5.11
CA GLN A 58 1.72 11.64 -5.12
C GLN A 58 1.21 12.06 -3.73
N THR A 59 1.28 11.17 -2.73
CA THR A 59 0.74 11.45 -1.39
C THR A 59 1.80 11.74 -0.35
N ASN A 60 3.03 11.24 -0.56
CA ASN A 60 4.11 11.20 0.41
C ASN A 60 3.67 10.64 1.78
N ASP A 61 2.67 9.73 1.81
CA ASP A 61 2.14 9.12 3.03
C ASP A 61 3.05 7.97 3.48
N ILE A 62 4.22 8.35 4.01
CA ILE A 62 5.29 7.44 4.45
C ILE A 62 4.76 6.38 5.43
N ASP A 63 3.88 6.77 6.36
CA ASP A 63 3.38 5.86 7.38
C ASP A 63 2.50 4.75 6.78
N ARG A 64 1.58 5.09 5.85
CA ARG A 64 0.79 4.08 5.14
C ARG A 64 1.67 3.23 4.25
N CYS A 65 2.57 3.85 3.50
CA CYS A 65 3.45 3.15 2.58
C CYS A 65 4.32 2.13 3.34
N PHE A 66 4.83 2.48 4.52
CA PHE A 66 5.55 1.52 5.36
C PHE A 66 4.68 0.29 5.71
N ILE A 67 3.45 0.49 6.19
CA ILE A 67 2.56 -0.62 6.57
C ILE A 67 2.29 -1.54 5.38
N TYR A 68 1.89 -0.97 4.24
CA TYR A 68 1.57 -1.77 3.06
C TYR A 68 2.80 -2.32 2.34
N SER A 69 3.99 -1.73 2.52
CA SER A 69 5.24 -2.27 1.97
C SER A 69 5.54 -3.68 2.49
N THR A 70 5.10 -4.00 3.70
CA THR A 70 5.26 -5.33 4.33
C THR A 70 4.50 -6.43 3.58
N VAL A 71 3.54 -6.07 2.72
CA VAL A 71 2.79 -7.01 1.90
C VAL A 71 3.64 -7.53 0.74
N PHE A 72 4.54 -6.72 0.18
CA PHE A 72 5.33 -7.07 -1.00
C PHE A 72 6.46 -8.09 -0.74
N ASP A 73 6.76 -8.42 0.52
CA ASP A 73 7.89 -9.28 0.90
C ASP A 73 9.26 -8.78 0.42
N ILE A 74 9.40 -7.45 0.25
CA ILE A 74 10.64 -6.80 -0.13
C ILE A 74 11.18 -6.00 1.07
N SER A 75 12.19 -6.54 1.74
CA SER A 75 12.77 -5.93 2.95
C SER A 75 13.34 -4.54 2.70
N SER A 76 13.98 -4.32 1.54
CA SER A 76 14.61 -3.03 1.21
C SER A 76 13.60 -1.87 1.12
N ILE A 77 12.35 -2.15 0.71
CA ILE A 77 11.29 -1.13 0.67
C ILE A 77 10.84 -0.78 2.09
N CYS A 78 10.68 -1.79 2.95
CA CYS A 78 10.36 -1.57 4.36
C CYS A 78 11.47 -0.74 5.05
N GLU A 79 12.73 -1.11 4.82
CA GLU A 79 13.91 -0.38 5.32
C GLU A 79 13.96 1.06 4.82
N TYR A 80 13.67 1.28 3.54
CA TYR A 80 13.58 2.62 2.97
C TYR A 80 12.60 3.49 3.76
N PHE A 81 11.34 3.07 3.93
CA PHE A 81 10.36 3.91 4.63
C PHE A 81 10.69 4.14 6.11
N LEU A 82 11.34 3.18 6.77
CA LEU A 82 11.82 3.35 8.15
C LEU A 82 12.91 4.39 8.26
N LEU A 83 13.91 4.33 7.37
CA LEU A 83 14.99 5.32 7.32
C LEU A 83 14.46 6.72 6.99
N HIS A 84 13.35 6.79 6.28
CA HIS A 84 12.67 8.04 5.92
C HIS A 84 11.64 8.51 6.97
N GLY A 85 11.62 7.88 8.15
CA GLY A 85 10.91 8.42 9.32
C GLY A 85 9.48 7.93 9.52
N ALA A 86 9.09 6.78 8.95
CA ALA A 86 7.77 6.18 9.20
C ALA A 86 7.48 6.04 10.71
N ASN A 87 6.38 6.61 11.18
CA ASN A 87 5.91 6.54 12.55
C ASN A 87 4.71 5.57 12.68
N ILE A 88 5.00 4.36 13.14
CA ILE A 88 4.02 3.28 13.25
C ILE A 88 3.14 3.45 14.52
N CYS A 89 3.59 4.21 15.51
CA CYS A 89 3.10 4.06 16.88
C CYS A 89 1.84 4.89 17.20
N GLU A 90 1.48 5.87 16.36
CA GLU A 90 0.47 6.89 16.72
C GLU A 90 -0.83 6.85 15.90
N LYS A 91 -0.77 6.41 14.63
CA LYS A 91 -1.87 6.63 13.68
C LYS A 91 -2.72 5.40 13.33
N TYR A 92 -2.19 4.19 13.44
CA TYR A 92 -2.87 3.01 12.91
C TYR A 92 -3.37 2.10 14.01
N ASN A 93 -4.69 1.88 13.99
CA ASN A 93 -5.33 1.00 14.95
C ASN A 93 -4.79 -0.42 14.74
N LYS A 94 -4.40 -1.10 15.82
CA LYS A 94 -3.89 -2.49 15.81
C LYS A 94 -4.76 -3.44 14.96
N VAL A 95 -6.05 -3.16 14.86
CA VAL A 95 -7.03 -3.87 14.03
C VAL A 95 -6.64 -3.81 12.55
N GLU A 96 -6.32 -2.65 12.01
CA GLU A 96 -5.96 -2.46 10.60
C GLU A 96 -4.64 -3.19 10.26
N MET A 97 -3.65 -3.12 11.15
CA MET A 97 -2.44 -3.94 11.04
C MET A 97 -2.75 -5.44 11.08
N LEU A 98 -3.58 -5.90 12.01
CA LEU A 98 -3.97 -7.31 12.11
C LEU A 98 -4.70 -7.79 10.85
N PHE A 99 -5.56 -6.97 10.25
CA PHE A 99 -6.25 -7.29 9.01
C PHE A 99 -5.28 -7.50 7.84
N ILE A 100 -4.31 -6.59 7.67
CA ILE A 100 -3.29 -6.68 6.61
C ILE A 100 -2.47 -7.98 6.77
N LEU A 101 -2.13 -8.34 8.01
CA LEU A 101 -1.39 -9.56 8.32
C LEU A 101 -2.23 -10.84 8.14
N GLN A 102 -3.51 -10.81 8.54
CA GLN A 102 -4.42 -11.93 8.40
C GLN A 102 -4.68 -12.29 6.94
N ARG A 103 -4.78 -11.30 6.05
CA ARG A 103 -4.97 -11.52 4.60
C ARG A 103 -3.76 -12.20 3.95
N LYS A 104 -2.55 -12.08 4.53
CA LYS A 104 -1.37 -12.80 4.05
C LYS A 104 -1.39 -14.27 4.48
N ILE A 105 -1.84 -14.56 5.71
CA ILE A 105 -1.94 -15.92 6.27
C ILE A 105 -2.90 -16.80 5.46
N THR A 106 -3.97 -16.21 4.92
CA THR A 106 -4.94 -16.94 4.09
C THR A 106 -4.48 -17.16 2.65
N VAL A 107 -3.52 -16.37 2.13
CA VAL A 107 -3.11 -16.42 0.70
C VAL A 107 -1.72 -17.07 0.50
N TRP A 108 -0.78 -16.98 1.46
CA TRP A 108 0.56 -17.59 1.34
C TRP A 108 1.10 -18.14 2.68
N LYS A 109 1.56 -19.40 2.68
CA LYS A 109 2.25 -20.02 3.82
C LYS A 109 3.68 -19.46 3.96
N LEU A 110 3.98 -18.88 5.13
CA LEU A 110 5.29 -18.70 5.81
C LEU A 110 6.31 -17.68 5.26
N SER A 111 6.81 -16.80 6.15
CA SER A 111 8.24 -16.64 6.57
C SER A 111 8.55 -15.31 7.29
N ASN A 112 7.81 -14.22 7.01
CA ASN A 112 8.20 -12.86 7.43
C ASN A 112 7.58 -12.33 8.74
N PHE A 113 6.95 -13.20 9.55
CA PHE A 113 6.41 -12.82 10.86
C PHE A 113 7.48 -12.25 11.81
N SER A 114 8.74 -12.67 11.65
CA SER A 114 9.88 -12.20 12.43
C SER A 114 10.23 -10.73 12.17
N PHE A 115 10.23 -10.27 10.92
CA PHE A 115 10.63 -8.89 10.58
C PHE A 115 9.61 -7.88 11.13
N LEU A 116 8.31 -8.15 10.95
CA LEU A 116 7.27 -7.26 11.46
C LEU A 116 7.21 -7.22 13.00
N MET A 117 7.44 -8.36 13.67
CA MET A 117 7.49 -8.41 15.13
C MET A 117 8.68 -7.62 15.69
N VAL A 118 9.82 -7.59 14.99
CA VAL A 118 10.97 -6.73 15.35
C VAL A 118 10.61 -5.25 15.17
N GLN A 119 9.96 -4.88 14.07
CA GLN A 119 9.51 -3.51 13.78
C GLN A 119 8.50 -2.98 14.82
N ILE A 120 7.50 -3.79 15.17
CA ILE A 120 6.51 -3.49 16.23
C ILE A 120 7.18 -3.39 17.61
N SER A 121 8.22 -4.19 17.85
CA SER A 121 8.99 -4.15 19.11
C SER A 121 9.84 -2.88 19.25
N ILE A 122 10.31 -2.29 18.15
CA ILE A 122 11.01 -0.99 18.15
C ILE A 122 10.06 0.13 18.61
N CYS A 123 8.78 0.11 18.22
CA CYS A 123 7.77 1.07 18.71
C CYS A 123 7.60 1.03 20.23
N ARG A 124 7.67 -0.15 20.86
CA ARG A 124 7.53 -0.28 22.32
C ARG A 124 8.65 0.39 23.12
N LYS A 125 9.81 0.65 22.53
CA LYS A 125 10.96 1.23 23.23
C LYS A 125 10.97 2.76 23.27
N LYS A 126 10.22 3.46 22.40
CA LYS A 126 10.20 4.93 22.34
C LYS A 126 9.18 5.59 23.31
N SER A 127 8.36 4.81 24.00
CA SER A 127 7.33 5.31 24.94
C SER A 127 7.74 5.19 26.43
N LYS A 128 9.04 5.21 26.74
CA LYS A 128 9.57 5.25 28.11
C LYS A 128 10.54 6.41 28.27
#